data_AF-A0A0M8REV7-F1
#
_entry.id   AF-A0A0M8REV7-F1
#
_cell.length_a   1.000
_cell.length_b   1.000
_cell.length_c   1.000
_cell.angle_alpha   90.00
_cell.angle_beta   90.00
_cell.angle_gamma   90.00
#
_symmetry.space_group_name_H-M   'P 1'
#
loop_
_entity.id
_entity.type
_entity.pdbx_description
1 polymer ?
#
loop_
_entity_poly.entity_id
_entity_poly.type
_entity_poly.pdbx_seq_one_letter_code
_entity_poly.pdbx_strand_id
1 'polypeptide(L)'
;MPLRQYAYFALFSERISAQEMTSELGIVPDEMSLRGSRRSAEPAVIPVNHSWKIVSREPDLCVDEQISRILDRLHPHTNRLAEVASRVTADGGGAVLQVVRYFNDSDQDQLDTSRVPHLYGWHLNRDVLDFLTTVGAELDVDEYDMAPDEDAS
;
A
#
# COMPACT_ATOMS: atom_id res chain seq x y z
N MET A 1 0.44 -10.50 21.53
CA MET A 1 1.06 -9.39 20.79
C MET A 1 -0.01 -8.79 19.89
N PRO A 2 -0.60 -7.65 20.24
CA PRO A 2 -1.49 -6.92 19.34
C PRO A 2 -0.81 -6.72 17.97
N LEU A 3 -1.56 -6.89 16.89
CA LEU A 3 -1.08 -6.72 15.52
C LEU A 3 -2.12 -5.91 14.75
N ARG A 4 -1.70 -4.74 14.27
CA ARG A 4 -2.46 -3.97 13.28
C ARG A 4 -1.75 -4.11 11.94
N GLN A 5 -2.48 -4.52 10.92
CA GLN A 5 -1.92 -4.71 9.59
C GLN A 5 -2.87 -4.23 8.52
N TYR A 6 -2.30 -3.78 7.41
CA TYR A 6 -3.06 -3.45 6.22
C TYR A 6 -2.20 -3.61 4.98
N ALA A 7 -2.84 -3.84 3.84
CA ALA A 7 -2.20 -3.87 2.54
C ALA A 7 -2.78 -2.77 1.65
N TYR A 8 -1.98 -2.28 0.72
CA TYR A 8 -2.46 -1.42 -0.35
C TYR A 8 -1.66 -1.59 -1.62
N PHE A 9 -2.31 -1.40 -2.76
CA PHE A 9 -1.63 -1.18 -4.03
C PHE A 9 -1.60 0.31 -4.31
N ALA A 10 -0.46 0.83 -4.76
CA ALA A 10 -0.30 2.23 -5.11
C ALA A 10 0.39 2.40 -6.47
N LEU A 11 -0.09 3.39 -7.21
CA LEU A 11 0.70 4.09 -8.22
C LEU A 11 1.19 5.40 -7.62
N PHE A 12 2.44 5.75 -7.88
CA PHE A 12 3.02 7.00 -7.44
C PHE A 12 3.81 7.66 -8.56
N SER A 13 3.85 8.99 -8.56
CA SER A 13 4.38 9.77 -9.69
C SER A 13 4.73 11.18 -9.26
N GLU A 14 5.81 11.74 -9.81
CA GLU A 14 6.18 13.13 -9.58
C GLU A 14 5.38 14.12 -10.44
N ARG A 15 4.80 13.65 -11.55
CA ARG A 15 4.22 14.50 -12.60
C ARG A 15 2.75 14.24 -12.86
N ILE A 16 2.42 12.98 -13.12
CA ILE A 16 1.04 12.52 -13.34
C ILE A 16 0.29 12.57 -12.01
N SER A 17 -0.82 13.29 -11.97
CA SER A 17 -1.64 13.43 -10.77
C SER A 17 -2.52 12.20 -10.52
N ALA A 18 -2.95 12.01 -9.27
CA ALA A 18 -3.87 10.93 -8.92
C ALA A 18 -5.24 11.04 -9.63
N GLN A 19 -5.71 12.25 -9.93
CA GLN A 19 -6.93 12.48 -10.74
C GLN A 19 -6.76 12.00 -12.18
N GLU A 20 -5.60 12.26 -12.80
CA GLU A 20 -5.30 11.79 -14.14
C GLU A 20 -5.23 10.25 -14.15
N MET A 21 -4.53 9.63 -13.20
CA MET A 21 -4.50 8.17 -13.05
C MET A 21 -5.92 7.58 -12.90
N THR A 22 -6.76 8.18 -12.06
CA THR A 22 -8.17 7.77 -11.89
C THR A 22 -8.95 7.80 -13.20
N SER A 23 -8.80 8.89 -13.95
CA SER A 23 -9.50 9.09 -15.22
C SER A 23 -9.05 8.07 -16.28
N GLU A 24 -7.78 7.71 -16.26
CA GLU A 24 -7.20 6.75 -17.21
C GLU A 24 -7.48 5.29 -16.88
N LEU A 25 -7.54 4.95 -15.59
CA LEU A 25 -7.81 3.59 -15.11
C LEU A 25 -9.31 3.29 -15.11
N GLY A 26 -10.16 4.31 -14.93
CA GLY A 26 -11.59 4.14 -14.73
C GLY A 26 -11.94 3.50 -13.37
N ILE A 27 -10.99 3.51 -12.43
CA ILE A 27 -11.12 2.96 -11.09
C ILE A 27 -11.04 4.11 -10.09
N VAL A 28 -12.01 4.18 -9.18
CA VAL A 28 -11.96 5.14 -8.08
C VAL A 28 -10.99 4.61 -7.01
N PRO A 29 -9.95 5.39 -6.62
CA PRO A 29 -9.06 5.01 -5.54
C PRO A 29 -9.76 5.12 -4.18
N ASP A 30 -9.28 4.37 -3.21
CA ASP A 30 -9.69 4.56 -1.81
C ASP A 30 -8.96 5.77 -1.20
N GLU A 31 -7.73 6.04 -1.65
CA GLU A 31 -6.95 7.18 -1.18
C GLU A 31 -6.19 7.88 -2.31
N MET A 32 -6.10 9.20 -2.20
CA MET A 32 -5.22 10.03 -2.99
C MET A 32 -4.41 10.92 -2.06
N SER A 33 -3.10 11.00 -2.27
CA SER A 33 -2.23 11.85 -1.45
C SER A 33 -1.21 12.61 -2.27
N LEU A 34 -0.83 13.78 -1.79
CA LEU A 34 0.21 14.62 -2.37
C LEU A 34 1.29 14.89 -1.31
N ARG A 35 2.39 14.14 -1.37
CA ARG A 35 3.59 14.39 -0.55
C ARG A 35 4.47 15.45 -1.22
N GLY A 36 5.23 16.20 -0.42
CA GLY A 36 6.13 17.25 -0.92
C GLY A 36 5.46 18.57 -1.35
N SER A 37 4.15 18.75 -1.14
CA SER A 37 3.44 20.00 -1.50
C SER A 37 3.83 21.21 -0.64
N ARG A 38 4.37 20.98 0.56
CA ARG A 38 4.82 22.05 1.46
C ARG A 38 6.30 22.34 1.18
N ARG A 39 6.59 23.55 0.70
CA ARG A 39 7.95 24.10 0.67
C ARG A 39 8.41 24.28 2.12
N SER A 40 9.20 23.35 2.62
CA SER A 40 10.04 23.57 3.80
C SER A 40 10.98 24.73 3.50
N ALA A 41 11.16 25.67 4.43
CA ALA A 41 12.29 26.60 4.35
C ALA A 41 13.59 25.75 4.23
N GLU A 42 14.52 26.21 3.41
CA GLU A 42 15.71 25.51 2.85
C GLU A 42 16.43 24.45 3.73
N PRO A 43 17.12 23.43 3.12
CA PRO A 43 17.08 22.93 1.76
C PRO A 43 16.76 21.42 1.75
N ALA A 44 15.48 21.07 1.82
CA ALA A 44 15.02 19.77 1.33
C ALA A 44 13.79 20.04 0.47
N VAL A 45 14.00 20.20 -0.83
CA VAL A 45 12.90 20.10 -1.79
C VAL A 45 12.47 18.65 -1.74
N ILE A 46 11.45 18.34 -0.94
CA ILE A 46 10.80 17.04 -0.99
C ILE A 46 10.15 16.98 -2.38
N PRO A 47 10.53 16.02 -3.25
CA PRO A 47 9.89 15.89 -4.55
C PRO A 47 8.38 15.77 -4.36
N VAL A 48 7.64 16.49 -5.19
CA VAL A 48 6.19 16.35 -5.24
C VAL A 48 5.92 14.91 -5.65
N ASN A 49 5.10 14.19 -4.86
CA ASN A 49 4.75 12.81 -5.17
C ASN A 49 3.23 12.64 -5.02
N HIS A 50 2.59 12.44 -6.17
CA HIS A 50 1.18 12.11 -6.28
C HIS A 50 1.01 10.60 -6.13
N SER A 51 0.21 10.18 -5.16
CA SER A 51 -0.09 8.77 -4.94
C SER A 51 -1.58 8.50 -5.11
N TRP A 52 -1.88 7.42 -5.83
CA TRP A 52 -3.19 6.85 -6.08
C TRP A 52 -3.22 5.45 -5.48
N LYS A 53 -4.20 5.11 -4.63
CA LYS A 53 -4.17 3.85 -3.86
C LYS A 53 -5.50 3.11 -3.81
N ILE A 54 -5.40 1.77 -3.80
CA ILE A 54 -6.46 0.83 -3.41
C ILE A 54 -6.01 0.14 -2.13
N VAL A 55 -6.83 0.19 -1.08
CA VAL A 55 -6.43 -0.14 0.29
C VAL A 55 -7.41 -1.13 0.93
N SER A 56 -6.87 -2.12 1.64
CA SER A 56 -7.65 -3.05 2.49
C SER A 56 -7.10 -2.98 3.91
N ARG A 57 -7.97 -2.63 4.87
CA ARG A 57 -7.66 -2.35 6.30
C ARG A 57 -8.51 -3.16 7.26
N GLU A 58 -9.24 -4.14 6.76
CA GLU A 58 -10.13 -4.97 7.55
C GLU A 58 -9.29 -5.72 8.61
N PRO A 59 -9.54 -5.44 9.90
CA PRO A 59 -8.66 -5.87 10.99
C PRO A 59 -8.72 -7.36 11.27
N ASP A 60 -9.75 -8.04 10.76
CA ASP A 60 -9.99 -9.48 10.90
C ASP A 60 -9.42 -10.31 9.74
N LEU A 61 -8.79 -9.68 8.74
CA LEU A 61 -8.20 -10.36 7.60
C LEU A 61 -6.70 -10.58 7.75
N CYS A 62 -6.24 -11.73 7.27
CA CYS A 62 -4.83 -11.97 6.99
C CYS A 62 -4.35 -11.12 5.81
N VAL A 63 -3.04 -10.89 5.71
CA VAL A 63 -2.45 -10.04 4.65
C VAL A 63 -2.76 -10.60 3.25
N ASP A 64 -2.73 -11.91 3.06
CA ASP A 64 -3.06 -12.55 1.78
C ASP A 64 -4.52 -12.37 1.37
N GLU A 65 -5.45 -12.36 2.33
CA GLU A 65 -6.86 -12.01 2.10
C GLU A 65 -7.05 -10.54 1.74
N GLN A 66 -6.35 -9.63 2.44
CA GLN A 66 -6.35 -8.20 2.11
C GLN A 66 -5.81 -7.95 0.70
N ILE A 67 -4.70 -8.60 0.33
CA ILE A 67 -4.12 -8.56 -1.01
C ILE A 67 -5.11 -9.10 -2.04
N SER A 68 -5.77 -10.22 -1.75
CA SER A 68 -6.75 -10.81 -2.66
C SER A 68 -7.89 -9.82 -2.97
N ARG A 69 -8.42 -9.12 -1.94
CA ARG A 69 -9.46 -8.09 -2.14
C ARG A 69 -8.98 -6.93 -3.01
N ILE A 70 -7.74 -6.51 -2.84
CA ILE A 70 -7.13 -5.47 -3.67
C ILE A 70 -7.04 -5.95 -5.12
N LEU A 71 -6.54 -7.17 -5.33
CA LEU A 71 -6.39 -7.73 -6.67
C LEU A 71 -7.73 -8.00 -7.36
N ASP A 72 -8.77 -8.42 -6.65
CA ASP A 72 -10.11 -8.59 -7.21
C ASP A 72 -10.63 -7.31 -7.88
N ARG A 73 -10.27 -6.14 -7.32
CA ARG A 73 -10.60 -4.83 -7.91
C ARG A 73 -9.69 -4.45 -9.08
N LEU A 74 -8.44 -4.86 -9.06
CA LEU A 74 -7.43 -4.44 -10.04
C LEU A 74 -7.34 -5.36 -11.25
N HIS A 75 -7.61 -6.66 -11.08
CA HIS A 75 -7.47 -7.69 -12.11
C HIS A 75 -8.17 -7.34 -13.44
N PRO A 76 -9.42 -6.84 -13.44
CA PRO A 76 -10.10 -6.45 -14.66
C PRO A 76 -9.38 -5.37 -15.47
N HIS A 77 -8.47 -4.63 -14.83
CA HIS A 77 -7.77 -3.48 -15.40
C HIS A 77 -6.25 -3.71 -15.56
N THR A 78 -5.76 -4.94 -15.39
CA THR A 78 -4.33 -5.28 -15.35
C THR A 78 -3.52 -4.67 -16.50
N ASN A 79 -3.98 -4.82 -17.75
CA ASN A 79 -3.27 -4.26 -18.91
C ASN A 79 -3.19 -2.74 -18.86
N ARG A 80 -4.28 -2.08 -18.46
CA ARG A 80 -4.33 -0.63 -18.34
C ARG A 80 -3.46 -0.13 -17.20
N LEU A 81 -3.45 -0.85 -16.07
CA LEU A 81 -2.54 -0.61 -14.95
C LEU A 81 -1.09 -0.70 -15.40
N ALA A 82 -0.72 -1.73 -16.16
CA ALA A 82 0.64 -1.87 -16.68
C ALA A 82 1.04 -0.71 -17.60
N GLU A 83 0.14 -0.23 -18.45
CA GLU A 83 0.38 0.95 -19.29
C GLU A 83 0.61 2.23 -18.45
N VAL A 84 -0.24 2.48 -17.45
CA VAL A 84 -0.09 3.64 -16.57
C VAL A 84 1.19 3.50 -15.72
N ALA A 85 1.44 2.32 -15.15
CA ALA A 85 2.63 1.99 -14.37
C ALA A 85 3.91 2.27 -15.16
N SER A 86 4.00 1.79 -16.41
CA SER A 86 5.16 2.04 -17.28
C SER A 86 5.40 3.54 -17.52
N ARG A 87 4.34 4.34 -17.69
CA ARG A 87 4.46 5.79 -17.85
C ARG A 87 4.91 6.48 -16.56
N VAL A 88 4.32 6.17 -15.42
CA VAL A 88 4.72 6.79 -14.15
C VAL A 88 6.17 6.43 -13.81
N THR A 89 6.61 5.19 -14.08
CA THR A 89 8.01 4.78 -13.91
C THR A 89 8.96 5.58 -14.80
N ALA A 90 8.60 5.84 -16.07
CA ALA A 90 9.40 6.66 -16.96
C ALA A 90 9.56 8.12 -16.47
N ASP A 91 8.63 8.60 -15.64
CA ASP A 91 8.62 9.93 -15.03
C ASP A 91 9.18 9.95 -13.58
N GLY A 92 9.83 8.88 -13.12
CA GLY A 92 10.43 8.80 -11.78
C GLY A 92 9.49 8.31 -10.67
N GLY A 93 8.28 7.87 -11.05
CA GLY A 93 7.31 7.20 -10.20
C GLY A 93 7.45 5.67 -10.20
N GLY A 94 6.35 4.99 -9.90
CA GLY A 94 6.31 3.53 -9.87
C GLY A 94 4.98 2.95 -9.40
N ALA A 95 4.98 1.62 -9.28
CA ALA A 95 3.87 0.83 -8.77
C ALA A 95 4.36 -0.04 -7.62
N VAL A 96 3.58 -0.15 -6.54
CA VAL A 96 3.95 -0.95 -5.36
C VAL A 96 2.73 -1.62 -4.75
N LEU A 97 2.88 -2.88 -4.34
CA LEU A 97 2.03 -3.54 -3.36
C LEU A 97 2.72 -3.42 -2.00
N GLN A 98 2.16 -2.61 -1.11
CA GLN A 98 2.67 -2.41 0.23
C GLN A 98 1.92 -3.29 1.22
N VAL A 99 2.66 -3.92 2.13
CA VAL A 99 2.16 -4.49 3.37
C VAL A 99 2.74 -3.68 4.53
N VAL A 100 1.89 -3.24 5.47
CA VAL A 100 2.33 -2.51 6.66
C VAL A 100 1.82 -3.21 7.90
N ARG A 101 2.72 -3.51 8.83
CA ARG A 101 2.43 -4.26 10.06
C ARG A 101 2.98 -3.51 11.26
N TYR A 102 2.12 -3.27 12.24
CA TYR A 102 2.47 -2.72 13.55
C TYR A 102 2.27 -3.80 14.60
N PHE A 103 3.37 -4.23 15.20
CA PHE A 103 3.41 -5.15 16.33
C PHE A 103 3.33 -4.39 17.65
N ASN A 104 2.74 -5.01 18.67
CA ASN A 104 2.57 -4.42 20.01
C ASN A 104 1.77 -3.10 20.01
N ASP A 105 0.96 -2.87 18.98
CA ASP A 105 0.12 -1.69 18.85
C ASP A 105 -1.06 -1.79 19.82
N SER A 106 -0.91 -1.14 20.98
CA SER A 106 -1.80 -1.25 22.14
C SER A 106 -3.02 -0.34 22.06
N ASP A 107 -3.08 0.55 21.06
CA ASP A 107 -4.11 1.58 20.92
C ASP A 107 -5.40 1.08 20.24
N GLN A 108 -5.44 -0.17 19.80
CA GLN A 108 -6.66 -0.83 19.35
C GLN A 108 -7.25 -1.66 20.49
N ASP A 109 -8.54 -1.45 20.77
CA ASP A 109 -9.35 -2.35 21.60
C ASP A 109 -9.00 -3.79 21.25
N GLN A 110 -8.52 -4.54 22.25
CA GLN A 110 -7.97 -5.87 22.08
C GLN A 110 -8.92 -6.73 21.25
N LEU A 111 -8.60 -6.93 19.97
CA LEU A 111 -9.25 -7.93 19.14
C LEU A 111 -9.15 -9.25 19.90
N ASP A 112 -10.28 -9.92 20.09
CA ASP A 112 -10.36 -11.20 20.78
C ASP A 112 -9.57 -12.26 20.01
N THR A 113 -8.28 -12.34 20.32
CA THR A 113 -7.28 -13.22 19.68
C THR A 113 -7.65 -14.70 19.74
N SER A 114 -8.67 -15.09 20.52
CA SER A 114 -9.21 -16.44 20.55
C SER A 114 -10.05 -16.82 19.32
N ARG A 115 -10.42 -15.83 18.48
CA ARG A 115 -11.25 -16.01 17.27
C ARG A 115 -10.63 -15.50 15.97
N VAL A 116 -9.42 -14.93 16.02
CA VAL A 116 -8.76 -14.32 14.85
C VAL A 116 -7.91 -15.38 14.14
N PRO A 117 -7.95 -15.49 12.80
CA PRO A 117 -7.05 -16.36 12.05
C PRO A 117 -5.58 -16.06 12.37
N HIS A 118 -4.67 -16.99 12.08
CA HIS A 118 -3.24 -16.85 12.36
C HIS A 118 -2.62 -15.68 11.56
N LEU A 119 -2.72 -14.44 12.06
CA LEU A 119 -2.27 -13.21 11.40
C LEU A 119 -0.74 -13.10 11.20
N TYR A 120 0.04 -14.03 11.77
CA TYR A 120 1.50 -13.97 11.73
C TYR A 120 2.13 -14.57 10.47
N GLY A 121 1.37 -15.30 9.67
CA GLY A 121 1.81 -15.84 8.39
C GLY A 121 0.92 -15.34 7.26
N TRP A 122 1.52 -15.14 6.09
CA TRP A 122 0.82 -14.87 4.85
C TRP A 122 1.66 -15.39 3.70
N HIS A 123 1.03 -15.58 2.54
CA HIS A 123 1.69 -16.09 1.37
C HIS A 123 1.21 -15.35 0.13
N LEU A 124 2.06 -15.33 -0.90
CA LEU A 124 1.67 -14.89 -2.22
C LEU A 124 1.52 -16.13 -3.11
N ASN A 125 0.33 -16.29 -3.66
CA ASN A 125 0.10 -17.30 -4.68
C ASN A 125 0.66 -16.84 -6.04
N ARG A 126 0.64 -17.73 -7.03
CA ARG A 126 1.15 -17.44 -8.36
C ARG A 126 0.41 -16.27 -9.02
N ASP A 127 -0.90 -16.20 -8.88
CA ASP A 127 -1.72 -15.18 -9.55
C ASP A 127 -1.34 -13.77 -9.08
N VAL A 128 -1.03 -13.60 -7.79
CA VAL A 128 -0.48 -12.34 -7.26
C VAL A 128 0.87 -12.00 -7.89
N LEU A 129 1.78 -12.98 -7.95
CA LEU A 129 3.12 -12.75 -8.51
C LEU A 129 3.07 -12.43 -10.01
N ASP A 130 2.20 -13.09 -10.76
CA ASP A 130 1.97 -12.85 -12.18
C ASP A 130 1.35 -11.45 -12.39
N PHE A 131 0.43 -11.01 -11.53
CA PHE A 131 -0.10 -9.65 -11.54
C PHE A 131 0.99 -8.60 -11.30
N LEU A 132 1.79 -8.74 -10.23
CA LEU A 132 2.86 -7.80 -9.89
C LEU A 132 3.88 -7.70 -11.03
N THR A 133 4.27 -8.84 -11.60
CA THR A 133 5.19 -8.91 -12.74
C THR A 133 4.60 -8.21 -13.97
N THR A 134 3.32 -8.43 -14.26
CA THR A 134 2.65 -7.83 -15.43
C THR A 134 2.56 -6.31 -15.32
N VAL A 135 2.24 -5.80 -14.13
CA VAL A 135 2.14 -4.36 -13.89
C VAL A 135 3.51 -3.70 -13.74
N GLY A 136 4.55 -4.49 -13.45
CA GLY A 136 5.87 -3.96 -13.09
C GLY A 136 5.89 -3.35 -11.70
N ALA A 137 5.11 -3.92 -10.77
CA ALA A 137 4.98 -3.45 -9.41
C ALA A 137 5.97 -4.15 -8.47
N GLU A 138 6.51 -3.38 -7.53
CA GLU A 138 7.32 -3.89 -6.43
C GLU A 138 6.43 -4.45 -5.32
N LEU A 139 7.00 -5.34 -4.50
CA LEU A 139 6.42 -5.74 -3.22
C LEU A 139 7.28 -5.10 -2.13
N ASP A 140 6.65 -4.32 -1.25
CA ASP A 140 7.31 -3.70 -0.11
C ASP A 140 6.59 -4.06 1.20
N VAL A 141 7.36 -4.32 2.25
CA VAL A 141 6.86 -4.81 3.53
C VAL A 141 7.50 -4.02 4.66
N ASP A 142 6.69 -3.16 5.28
CA ASP A 142 7.07 -2.40 6.45
C ASP A 142 6.60 -3.11 7.73
N GLU A 143 7.53 -3.33 8.65
CA GLU A 143 7.26 -3.90 9.96
C GLU A 143 7.78 -2.97 11.05
N TYR A 144 6.89 -2.58 11.96
CA TYR A 144 7.20 -1.68 13.06
C TYR A 144 6.84 -2.33 14.40
N ASP A 145 7.76 -2.25 15.36
CA ASP A 145 7.47 -2.60 16.75
C ASP A 145 7.05 -1.33 17.50
N MET A 146 5.85 -1.36 18.09
CA MET A 146 5.26 -0.27 18.86
C MET A 146 5.40 -0.49 20.38
N ALA A 147 6.24 -1.44 20.81
CA ALA A 147 6.60 -1.57 22.22
C ALA A 147 7.19 -0.25 22.74
N PRO A 148 6.84 0.18 23.97
CA PRO A 148 7.43 1.38 24.55
C PRO A 148 8.95 1.21 24.70
N ASP A 149 9.72 2.21 24.29
CA ASP A 149 11.17 2.22 24.47
C ASP A 149 11.51 2.12 25.97
N GLU A 150 12.19 1.05 26.38
CA GLU A 150 12.56 0.80 27.79
C GLU A 150 13.60 1.82 28.33
N ASP A 151 14.26 2.60 27.46
CA ASP A 151 15.34 3.53 27.81
C ASP A 151 14.92 5.00 28.01
N ALA A 152 13.61 5.30 28.03
CA ALA A 152 13.10 6.62 28.40
C ALA A 152 12.78 6.69 29.91
N SER A 153 13.80 6.60 30.76
CA SER A 153 13.70 6.83 32.22
C SER A 153 14.92 7.55 32.78
#